data_AF-C5BU99-F1
#
_entry.id   AF-C5BU99-F1
#
_cell.length_a   1.000
_cell.length_b   1.000
_cell.length_c   1.000
_cell.angle_alpha   90.00
_cell.angle_beta   90.00
_cell.angle_gamma   90.00
#
_symmetry.space_group_name_H-M   'P 1'
#
loop_
_entity.id
_entity.type
_entity.pdbx_description
1 polymer ?
#
loop_
_entity_poly.entity_id
_entity_poly.type
_entity_poly.pdbx_seq_one_letter_code
_entity_poly.pdbx_strand_id
1 'polypeptide(L)'
;MKRYIVLFIIFVVSACSEGIQIKDEDIVPWFESNKEKLEQLVSVFQENRCIERVELSSMEFIKQACDSESEKSDIEKIKSILRSLNVVLATSYRSADGDFNVSILLYRDRPDSENKSSSVSVEYWSSLPARWKENIGCELFVSLPYKSWYVSYYPGIVGCN
;
A
#
# COMPACT_ATOMS: atom_id res chain seq x y z
N MET A 1 23.94 44.49 34.85
CA MET A 1 24.04 43.55 33.71
C MET A 1 22.76 42.73 33.66
N LYS A 2 21.91 42.94 32.63
CA LYS A 2 20.70 42.14 32.43
C LYS A 2 21.08 40.92 31.58
N ARG A 3 20.90 39.71 32.12
CA ARG A 3 21.08 38.44 31.39
C ARG A 3 19.77 38.10 30.69
N TYR A 4 19.76 38.14 29.37
CA TYR A 4 18.66 37.63 28.57
C TYR A 4 18.90 36.14 28.35
N ILE A 5 18.04 35.29 28.93
CA ILE A 5 18.00 33.87 28.60
C ILE A 5 17.23 33.78 27.29
N VAL A 6 17.93 33.51 26.19
CA VAL A 6 17.30 33.19 24.90
C VAL A 6 16.98 31.70 24.94
N LEU A 7 15.70 31.38 25.18
CA LEU A 7 15.19 30.01 25.05
C LEU A 7 15.09 29.67 23.56
N PHE A 8 15.96 28.78 23.09
CA PHE A 8 15.86 28.21 21.75
C PHE A 8 14.80 27.10 21.76
N ILE A 9 13.57 27.43 21.34
CA ILE A 9 12.54 26.43 21.10
C ILE A 9 12.89 25.74 19.78
N ILE A 10 13.46 24.54 19.86
CA ILE A 10 13.65 23.68 18.70
C ILE A 10 12.26 23.15 18.32
N PHE A 11 11.61 23.78 17.35
CA PHE A 11 10.54 23.12 16.60
C PHE A 11 11.18 21.97 15.82
N VAL A 12 11.09 20.76 16.37
CA VAL A 12 11.33 19.55 15.58
C VAL A 12 10.15 19.47 14.62
N VAL A 13 10.34 20.04 13.43
CA VAL A 13 9.49 19.74 12.28
C VAL A 13 9.80 18.29 11.96
N SER A 14 9.06 17.36 12.57
CA SER A 14 9.00 15.99 12.10
C SER A 14 8.51 16.10 10.66
N ALA A 15 9.43 15.95 9.70
CA ALA A 15 9.06 15.64 8.35
C ALA A 15 8.14 14.42 8.46
N CYS A 16 6.84 14.61 8.25
CA CYS A 16 5.90 13.52 8.14
C CYS A 16 6.36 12.73 6.92
N SER A 17 7.17 11.68 7.14
CA SER A 17 7.50 10.75 6.07
C SER A 17 6.20 10.04 5.74
N GLU A 18 5.54 10.48 4.68
CA GLU A 18 4.37 9.78 4.16
C GLU A 18 4.84 8.44 3.60
N GLY A 19 4.39 7.34 4.21
CA GLY A 19 4.75 5.98 3.82
C GLY A 19 5.60 5.26 4.85
N ILE A 20 5.23 4.01 5.11
CA ILE A 20 5.95 3.12 5.99
C ILE A 20 7.16 2.54 5.26
N GLN A 21 8.34 2.73 5.85
CA GLN A 21 9.54 1.97 5.55
C GLN A 21 9.51 0.70 6.40
N ILE A 22 9.50 -0.46 5.75
CA ILE A 22 9.34 -1.77 6.43
C ILE A 22 10.42 -2.76 5.98
N LYS A 23 10.90 -3.57 6.92
CA LYS A 23 11.76 -4.74 6.66
C LYS A 23 10.92 -5.98 6.40
N ASP A 24 11.47 -6.95 5.68
CA ASP A 24 10.73 -8.17 5.31
C ASP A 24 10.19 -8.95 6.51
N GLU A 25 10.99 -9.06 7.56
CA GLU A 25 10.61 -9.73 8.82
C GLU A 25 9.42 -9.07 9.53
N ASP A 26 9.20 -7.77 9.28
CA ASP A 26 8.15 -6.98 9.92
C ASP A 26 6.83 -6.94 9.11
N ILE A 27 6.83 -7.42 7.86
CA ILE A 27 5.64 -7.37 6.98
C ILE A 27 4.48 -8.17 7.56
N VAL A 28 4.72 -9.40 8.02
CA VAL A 28 3.66 -10.26 8.61
C VAL A 28 3.13 -9.65 9.91
N PRO A 29 3.96 -9.27 10.89
CA PRO A 29 3.49 -8.55 12.09
C PRO A 29 2.71 -7.27 11.78
N TRP A 30 3.15 -6.47 10.80
CA TRP A 30 2.44 -5.28 10.37
C TRP A 30 1.07 -5.62 9.76
N PHE A 31 1.02 -6.63 8.90
CA PHE A 31 -0.23 -7.12 8.32
C PHE A 31 -1.22 -7.54 9.41
N GLU A 32 -0.79 -8.38 10.35
CA GLU A 32 -1.65 -8.89 11.43
C GLU A 32 -2.21 -7.76 12.29
N SER A 33 -1.37 -6.77 12.61
CA SER A 33 -1.76 -5.60 13.40
C SER A 33 -2.75 -4.67 12.67
N ASN A 34 -2.83 -4.75 11.34
CA ASN A 34 -3.63 -3.86 10.51
C ASN A 34 -4.75 -4.57 9.72
N LYS A 35 -4.93 -5.88 9.93
CA LYS A 35 -5.79 -6.74 9.12
C LYS A 35 -7.21 -6.19 8.96
N GLU A 36 -7.84 -5.76 10.04
CA GLU A 36 -9.22 -5.24 9.99
C GLU A 36 -9.34 -4.02 9.07
N LYS A 37 -8.39 -3.09 9.13
CA LYS A 37 -8.35 -1.91 8.26
C LYS A 37 -8.10 -2.29 6.80
N LEU A 38 -7.25 -3.30 6.57
CA LEU A 38 -6.98 -3.83 5.23
C LEU A 38 -8.23 -4.49 4.64
N GLU A 39 -8.99 -5.25 5.44
CA GLU A 39 -10.27 -5.84 5.03
C GLU A 39 -11.34 -4.76 4.76
N GLN A 40 -11.41 -3.71 5.58
CA GLN A 40 -12.27 -2.56 5.33
C GLN A 40 -11.91 -1.86 4.01
N LEU A 41 -10.60 -1.66 3.74
CA LEU A 41 -10.13 -1.09 2.48
C LEU A 41 -10.55 -1.94 1.28
N VAL A 42 -10.41 -3.27 1.39
CA VAL A 42 -10.86 -4.22 0.37
C VAL A 42 -12.37 -4.09 0.13
N SER A 43 -13.19 -4.02 1.18
CA SER A 43 -14.65 -3.85 1.06
C SER A 43 -15.03 -2.56 0.30
N VAL A 44 -14.37 -1.42 0.58
CA VAL A 44 -14.66 -0.17 -0.14
C VAL A 44 -14.37 -0.31 -1.64
N PHE A 45 -13.22 -0.86 -2.00
CA PHE A 45 -12.89 -1.12 -3.41
C PHE A 45 -13.80 -2.18 -4.05
N GLN A 46 -14.28 -3.16 -3.28
CA GLN A 46 -15.21 -4.18 -3.77
C GLN A 46 -16.59 -3.62 -4.11
N GLU A 47 -17.09 -2.72 -3.26
CA GLU A 47 -18.40 -2.08 -3.41
C GLU A 47 -18.37 -1.00 -4.51
N ASN A 48 -17.26 -0.28 -4.65
CA ASN A 48 -17.10 0.77 -5.64
C ASN A 48 -16.18 0.37 -6.79
N ARG A 49 -16.77 -0.03 -7.93
CA ARG A 49 -16.03 -0.48 -9.12
C ARG A 49 -15.30 0.64 -9.88
N CYS A 50 -15.62 1.90 -9.58
CA CYS A 50 -15.07 3.05 -10.28
C CYS A 50 -13.71 3.47 -9.73
N ILE A 51 -13.41 3.12 -8.47
CA ILE A 51 -12.17 3.53 -7.80
C ILE A 51 -11.03 2.55 -8.09
N GLU A 52 -10.09 2.97 -8.93
CA GLU A 52 -8.90 2.15 -9.27
C GLU A 52 -7.65 2.57 -8.50
N ARG A 53 -7.53 3.84 -8.10
CA ARG A 53 -6.31 4.38 -7.48
C ARG A 53 -6.66 5.48 -6.48
N VAL A 54 -6.12 5.38 -5.26
CA VAL A 54 -6.18 6.45 -4.26
C VAL A 54 -4.81 6.66 -3.65
N GLU A 55 -4.37 7.91 -3.65
CA GLU A 55 -3.08 8.34 -3.13
C GLU A 55 -3.27 9.50 -2.15
N LEU A 56 -2.40 9.60 -1.12
CA LEU A 56 -2.49 10.66 -0.11
C LEU A 56 -1.98 12.02 -0.59
N SER A 57 -0.99 12.04 -1.50
CA SER A 57 -0.46 13.27 -2.08
C SER A 57 -1.47 13.95 -3.00
N SER A 58 -1.40 15.28 -3.11
CA SER A 58 -2.24 16.07 -4.01
C SER A 58 -1.82 15.87 -5.48
N MET A 59 -2.23 14.77 -6.10
CA MET A 59 -2.13 14.61 -7.55
C MET A 59 -3.52 14.43 -8.17
N GLU A 60 -3.83 15.39 -9.05
CA GLU A 60 -5.02 15.55 -9.89
C GLU A 60 -5.34 14.39 -10.84
N PHE A 61 -4.56 13.30 -10.83
CA PHE A 61 -4.82 12.16 -11.70
C PHE A 61 -5.31 10.95 -10.90
N ILE A 62 -6.57 11.03 -10.51
CA ILE A 62 -7.34 9.86 -10.12
C ILE A 62 -7.79 9.20 -11.42
N LYS A 63 -7.05 8.20 -11.93
CA LYS A 63 -7.63 7.33 -12.97
C LYS A 63 -8.77 6.57 -12.29
N GLN A 64 -10.00 6.88 -12.66
CA GLN A 64 -11.20 6.19 -12.24
C GLN A 64 -11.77 5.50 -13.47
N ALA A 65 -12.38 4.33 -13.28
CA ALA A 65 -13.05 3.64 -14.36
C ALA A 65 -14.35 4.35 -14.81
N CYS A 66 -14.83 5.31 -14.02
CA CYS A 66 -16.08 6.04 -14.24
C CYS A 66 -15.89 7.56 -14.04
N ASP A 67 -16.67 8.36 -14.78
CA ASP A 67 -16.61 9.84 -14.77
C ASP A 67 -17.57 10.50 -13.75
N SER A 68 -17.74 9.93 -12.55
CA SER A 68 -18.80 10.35 -11.62
C SER A 68 -18.27 11.17 -10.43
N GLU A 69 -19.14 12.00 -9.82
CA GLU A 69 -18.86 12.68 -8.54
C GLU A 69 -19.18 11.83 -7.30
N SER A 70 -19.82 10.66 -7.49
CA SER A 70 -20.37 9.82 -6.42
C SER A 70 -19.29 9.15 -5.55
N GLU A 71 -18.05 9.10 -6.02
CA GLU A 71 -16.93 8.41 -5.39
C GLU A 71 -16.25 9.26 -4.30
N LYS A 72 -16.56 10.55 -4.15
CA LYS A 72 -15.87 11.45 -3.20
C LYS A 72 -15.87 10.93 -1.76
N SER A 73 -17.00 10.40 -1.28
CA SER A 73 -17.11 9.86 0.08
C SER A 73 -16.24 8.61 0.28
N ASP A 74 -16.23 7.71 -0.70
CA ASP A 74 -15.44 6.48 -0.66
C ASP A 74 -13.94 6.78 -0.80
N ILE A 75 -13.56 7.75 -1.63
CA ILE A 75 -12.18 8.24 -1.74
C ILE A 75 -11.69 8.79 -0.40
N GLU A 76 -12.49 9.60 0.29
CA GLU A 76 -12.11 10.12 1.61
C GLU A 76 -12.05 9.02 2.68
N LYS A 77 -12.94 8.01 2.62
CA LYS A 77 -12.86 6.82 3.47
C LYS A 77 -11.56 6.05 3.21
N ILE A 78 -11.18 5.83 1.95
CA ILE A 78 -9.92 5.19 1.58
C ILE A 78 -8.74 6.01 2.11
N LYS A 79 -8.69 7.32 1.85
CA LYS A 79 -7.61 8.19 2.36
C LYS A 79 -7.50 8.15 3.88
N SER A 80 -8.62 8.10 4.60
CA SER A 80 -8.62 7.95 6.06
C SER A 80 -7.93 6.64 6.48
N ILE A 81 -8.27 5.53 5.81
CA ILE A 81 -7.63 4.23 6.06
C ILE A 81 -6.13 4.30 5.74
N LEU A 82 -5.73 4.84 4.58
CA LEU A 82 -4.32 4.95 4.19
C LEU A 82 -3.50 5.77 5.20
N ARG A 83 -4.01 6.91 5.67
CA ARG A 83 -3.38 7.71 6.75
C ARG A 83 -3.22 6.88 8.02
N SER A 84 -4.25 6.12 8.39
CA SER A 84 -4.22 5.27 9.60
C SER A 84 -3.26 4.08 9.52
N LEU A 85 -2.90 3.67 8.30
CA LEU A 85 -1.93 2.62 7.99
C LEU A 85 -0.52 3.18 7.80
N ASN A 86 -0.38 4.51 7.74
CA ASN A 86 0.83 5.22 7.32
C ASN A 86 1.35 4.75 5.95
N VAL A 87 0.45 4.57 4.98
CA VAL A 87 0.78 4.19 3.60
C VAL A 87 0.27 5.25 2.63
N VAL A 88 0.90 5.38 1.47
CA VAL A 88 0.61 6.48 0.55
C VAL A 88 -0.32 6.12 -0.59
N LEU A 89 -0.36 4.85 -0.99
CA LEU A 89 -1.03 4.42 -2.21
C LEU A 89 -1.74 3.08 -2.01
N ALA A 90 -2.99 3.03 -2.48
CA ALA A 90 -3.68 1.79 -2.76
C ALA A 90 -4.29 1.81 -4.16
N THR A 91 -4.29 0.66 -4.81
CA THR A 91 -4.90 0.45 -6.12
C THR A 91 -5.87 -0.72 -6.09
N SER A 92 -6.87 -0.69 -6.96
CA SER A 92 -7.70 -1.85 -7.27
C SER A 92 -7.67 -2.17 -8.75
N TYR A 93 -7.87 -3.44 -9.07
CA TYR A 93 -7.94 -3.92 -10.43
C TYR A 93 -9.06 -4.96 -10.55
N ARG A 94 -9.78 -4.92 -11.68
CA ARG A 94 -10.78 -5.91 -12.06
C ARG A 94 -10.52 -6.39 -13.47
N SER A 95 -10.33 -7.69 -13.63
CA SER A 95 -10.25 -8.30 -14.95
C SER A 95 -11.64 -8.44 -15.58
N ALA A 96 -11.68 -8.61 -16.91
CA ALA A 96 -12.90 -9.00 -17.62
C ALA A 96 -13.45 -10.35 -17.15
N ASP A 97 -12.59 -11.24 -16.64
CA ASP A 97 -12.93 -12.58 -16.15
C ASP A 97 -13.46 -12.57 -14.70
N GLY A 98 -13.54 -11.40 -14.07
CA GLY A 98 -14.10 -11.23 -12.73
C GLY A 98 -13.08 -11.35 -11.58
N ASP A 99 -11.81 -11.61 -11.87
CA ASP A 99 -10.74 -11.53 -10.86
C ASP A 99 -10.61 -10.10 -10.34
N PHE A 100 -10.50 -9.95 -9.02
CA PHE A 100 -10.41 -8.68 -8.33
C PHE A 100 -9.19 -8.64 -7.42
N ASN A 101 -8.45 -7.54 -7.50
CA ASN A 101 -7.25 -7.28 -6.71
C ASN A 101 -7.34 -5.93 -5.99
N VAL A 102 -6.76 -5.88 -4.79
CA VAL A 102 -6.37 -4.64 -4.11
C VAL A 102 -4.90 -4.76 -3.77
N SER A 103 -4.11 -3.73 -4.08
CA SER A 103 -2.69 -3.65 -3.77
C SER A 103 -2.43 -2.42 -2.91
N ILE A 104 -1.82 -2.60 -1.75
CA ILE A 104 -1.40 -1.53 -0.85
C ILE A 104 0.12 -1.43 -0.93
N LEU A 105 0.64 -0.28 -1.38
CA LEU A 105 2.07 -0.07 -1.53
C LEU A 105 2.70 0.31 -0.19
N LEU A 106 3.74 -0.43 0.18
CA LEU A 106 4.64 -0.15 1.29
C LEU A 106 6.02 0.21 0.71
N TYR A 107 6.78 1.04 1.43
CA TYR A 107 8.18 1.27 1.07
C TYR A 107 9.05 0.28 1.82
N ARG A 108 10.01 -0.31 1.10
CA ARG A 108 10.96 -1.22 1.73
C ARG A 108 12.14 -0.43 2.27
N ASP A 109 12.47 -0.62 3.54
CA ASP A 109 13.74 -0.13 4.08
C ASP A 109 14.85 -1.08 3.66
N ARG A 110 15.77 -0.63 2.80
CA ARG A 110 17.02 -1.35 2.51
C ARG A 110 18.19 -0.37 2.49
N PRO A 111 19.35 -0.74 3.05
CA PRO A 111 20.56 0.05 2.94
C PRO A 111 20.96 0.23 1.47
N ASP A 112 21.39 1.45 1.11
CA ASP A 112 21.61 2.02 -0.23
C ASP A 112 22.52 1.23 -1.21
N SER A 113 22.99 0.02 -0.88
CA SER A 113 24.04 -0.68 -1.63
C SER A 113 23.57 -1.77 -2.59
N GLU A 114 22.27 -2.10 -2.66
CA GLU A 114 21.78 -3.18 -3.54
C GLU A 114 20.80 -2.63 -4.61
N ASN A 115 21.20 -2.70 -5.88
CA ASN A 115 20.45 -2.32 -7.09
C ASN A 115 19.21 -3.20 -7.37
N LYS A 116 18.49 -3.62 -6.33
CA LYS A 116 17.23 -4.35 -6.42
C LYS A 116 16.14 -3.51 -5.79
N SER A 117 15.29 -2.94 -6.63
CA SER A 117 13.86 -2.85 -6.38
C SER A 117 13.36 -2.54 -4.94
N SER A 118 13.03 -1.27 -4.64
CA SER A 118 12.73 -0.76 -3.29
C SER A 118 11.26 -0.84 -2.83
N SER A 119 10.37 -1.49 -3.58
CA SER A 119 8.93 -1.43 -3.33
C SER A 119 8.35 -2.80 -3.00
N VAL A 120 7.49 -2.85 -1.99
CA VAL A 120 6.75 -4.05 -1.58
C VAL A 120 5.28 -3.72 -1.42
N SER A 121 4.39 -4.62 -1.83
CA SER A 121 2.95 -4.46 -1.65
C SER A 121 2.35 -5.61 -0.87
N VAL A 122 1.33 -5.30 -0.08
CA VAL A 122 0.41 -6.30 0.45
C VAL A 122 -0.81 -6.32 -0.46
N GLU A 123 -1.15 -7.51 -0.94
CA GLU A 123 -2.16 -7.70 -1.97
C GLU A 123 -3.28 -8.62 -1.53
N TYR A 124 -4.50 -8.22 -1.81
CA TYR A 124 -5.68 -9.07 -1.77
C TYR A 124 -6.03 -9.54 -3.18
N TRP A 125 -6.34 -10.83 -3.35
CA TRP A 125 -6.87 -11.40 -4.60
C TRP A 125 -8.12 -12.25 -4.31
N SER A 126 -9.26 -11.90 -4.90
CA SER A 126 -10.49 -12.71 -4.78
C SER A 126 -10.30 -14.12 -5.37
N SER A 127 -9.58 -14.16 -6.49
CA SER A 127 -9.11 -15.34 -7.19
C SER A 127 -7.76 -14.97 -7.77
N LEU A 128 -6.72 -15.74 -7.42
CA LEU A 128 -5.37 -15.48 -7.91
C LEU A 128 -5.23 -16.03 -9.34
N PRO A 129 -4.91 -15.21 -10.35
CA PRO A 129 -4.70 -15.67 -11.72
C PRO A 129 -3.60 -16.74 -11.81
N ALA A 130 -3.75 -17.68 -12.75
CA ALA A 130 -2.81 -18.81 -12.91
C ALA A 130 -1.34 -18.35 -13.06
N ARG A 131 -1.09 -17.32 -13.87
CA ARG A 131 0.23 -16.71 -14.05
C ARG A 131 0.91 -16.25 -12.76
N TRP A 132 0.13 -15.89 -11.73
CA TRP A 132 0.66 -15.45 -10.44
C TRP A 132 0.85 -16.63 -9.48
N LYS A 133 0.10 -17.73 -9.66
CA LYS A 133 0.32 -18.97 -8.90
C LYS A 133 1.69 -19.56 -9.18
N GLU A 134 2.16 -19.47 -10.42
CA GLU A 134 3.50 -19.90 -10.83
C GLU A 134 4.61 -19.11 -10.12
N ASN A 135 4.31 -17.90 -9.64
CA ASN A 135 5.25 -17.04 -8.92
C ASN A 135 5.20 -17.19 -7.39
N ILE A 136 4.29 -18.01 -6.84
CA ILE A 136 4.21 -18.26 -5.40
C ILE A 136 5.49 -18.97 -4.95
N GLY A 137 6.23 -18.35 -4.02
CA GLY A 137 7.41 -18.94 -3.41
C GLY A 137 8.74 -18.65 -4.13
N CYS A 138 8.73 -17.88 -5.22
CA CYS A 138 9.95 -17.42 -5.91
C CYS A 138 10.49 -16.07 -5.38
N GLU A 139 10.29 -15.74 -4.10
CA GLU A 139 10.63 -14.43 -3.49
C GLU A 139 9.90 -13.20 -4.08
N LEU A 140 9.19 -13.32 -5.20
CA LEU A 140 8.41 -12.25 -5.83
C LEU A 140 6.97 -12.19 -5.33
N PHE A 141 6.41 -13.33 -4.93
CA PHE A 141 5.04 -13.44 -4.47
C PHE A 141 4.96 -14.47 -3.34
N VAL A 142 4.58 -14.02 -2.15
CA VAL A 142 4.55 -14.86 -0.93
C VAL A 142 3.14 -14.90 -0.38
N SER A 143 2.61 -16.10 -0.14
CA SER A 143 1.31 -16.25 0.52
C SER A 143 1.39 -15.86 2.00
N LEU A 144 0.49 -14.99 2.43
CA LEU A 144 0.29 -14.71 3.85
C LEU A 144 -0.54 -15.85 4.50
N PRO A 145 -0.53 -15.98 5.84
CA PRO A 145 -1.25 -17.05 6.54
C PRO A 145 -2.79 -16.94 6.42
N TYR A 146 -3.30 -15.93 5.73
CA TYR A 146 -4.71 -15.70 5.50
C TYR A 146 -5.06 -15.89 4.03
N LYS A 147 -6.16 -16.60 3.78
CA LYS A 147 -6.65 -16.85 2.43
C LYS A 147 -6.80 -15.53 1.67
N SER A 148 -6.42 -15.55 0.39
CA SER A 148 -6.51 -14.40 -0.53
C SER A 148 -5.52 -13.26 -0.28
N TRP A 149 -4.61 -13.38 0.70
CA TRP A 149 -3.62 -12.35 1.01
C TRP A 149 -2.21 -12.77 0.63
N TYR A 150 -1.46 -11.83 0.05
CA TYR A 150 -0.13 -12.06 -0.49
C TYR A 150 0.78 -10.85 -0.28
N VAL A 151 2.08 -11.07 -0.38
CA VAL A 151 3.10 -10.02 -0.45
C VAL A 151 3.75 -10.08 -1.84
N SER A 152 3.87 -8.95 -2.51
CA SER A 152 4.47 -8.82 -3.84
C SER A 152 5.66 -7.84 -3.79
N TYR A 153 6.75 -8.16 -4.50
CA TYR A 153 8.00 -7.38 -4.48
C TYR A 153 8.33 -6.83 -5.89
N TYR A 154 8.64 -5.52 -6.01
CA TYR A 154 8.81 -4.80 -7.28
C TYR A 154 10.03 -3.89 -7.37
N PRO A 155 10.68 -3.76 -8.55
CA PRO A 155 10.68 -4.62 -9.75
C PRO A 155 11.39 -5.97 -9.53
N GLY A 156 10.68 -7.06 -9.82
CA GLY A 156 11.24 -8.41 -9.78
C GLY A 156 12.46 -8.57 -10.68
N ILE A 157 13.64 -8.46 -10.08
CA ILE A 157 14.89 -8.92 -10.70
C ILE A 157 15.09 -10.34 -10.19
N VAL A 158 14.49 -11.28 -10.91
CA VAL A 158 14.84 -12.69 -11.15
C VAL A 158 13.51 -13.41 -11.38
N GLY A 159 13.20 -13.72 -12.64
CA GLY A 159 12.03 -14.53 -12.98
C GLY A 159 12.09 -15.89 -12.30
N CYS A 160 10.93 -16.48 -11.99
CA CYS A 160 10.86 -17.93 -11.79
C CYS A 160 11.38 -18.58 -13.08
N ASN A 161 12.47 -19.35 -12.98
CA ASN A 161 13.01 -20.11 -14.11
C ASN A 161 12.07 -21.25 -14.49
#